data_AF-A0AA42C2B5-F1
#
_entry.id   AF-A0AA42C2B5-F1
#
_cell.length_a   1.000
_cell.length_b   1.000
_cell.length_c   1.000
_cell.angle_alpha   90.00
_cell.angle_beta   90.00
_cell.angle_gamma   90.00
#
_symmetry.space_group_name_H-M   'P 1'
#
loop_
_entity.id
_entity.type
_entity.pdbx_description
1 polymer ?
#
loop_
_entity_poly.entity_id
_entity_poly.type
_entity_poly.pdbx_seq_one_letter_code
_entity_poly.pdbx_strand_id
1 'polypeptide(L)'
;ITFAANSAVGTSTAFAVQGDDAYQDSESYTVSVTDSGAHNFEQLDSSDTATVTVTDTVDTTAITLSSDNQVTEGSAFTVTATVGAPVTG
;
A
#
# COMPACT_ATOMS: atom_id res chain seq x y z
N ILE A 1 2.16 14.27 -20.36
CA ILE A 1 2.34 15.55 -19.64
C ILE A 1 2.68 16.60 -20.69
N THR A 2 2.07 17.79 -20.64
CA THR A 2 2.39 18.87 -21.59
C THR A 2 3.12 19.97 -20.84
N PHE A 3 4.29 20.37 -21.33
CA PHE A 3 5.06 21.47 -20.77
C PHE A 3 4.68 22.77 -21.49
N ALA A 4 4.46 23.84 -20.75
CA ALA A 4 4.30 25.17 -21.34
C ALA A 4 5.65 25.64 -21.93
N ALA A 5 5.60 26.55 -22.90
CA ALA A 5 6.81 27.14 -23.47
C ALA A 5 7.68 27.78 -22.36
N ASN A 6 8.97 27.51 -22.38
CA ASN A 6 9.96 27.92 -21.36
C ASN A 6 9.71 27.36 -19.93
N SER A 7 8.94 26.28 -19.77
CA SER A 7 8.79 25.58 -18.48
C SER A 7 9.66 24.33 -18.43
N ALA A 8 10.38 24.15 -17.32
CA ALA A 8 11.08 22.91 -16.98
C ALA A 8 10.24 21.96 -16.10
N VAL A 9 9.02 22.38 -15.71
CA VAL A 9 8.15 21.63 -14.80
C VAL A 9 6.83 21.31 -15.51
N GLY A 10 6.38 20.06 -15.36
CA GLY A 10 5.11 19.56 -15.88
C GLY A 10 4.47 18.62 -14.86
N THR A 11 3.17 18.78 -14.65
CA THR A 11 2.42 18.01 -13.66
C THR A 11 1.54 16.99 -14.37
N SER A 12 1.60 15.72 -13.96
CA SER A 12 0.63 14.71 -14.41
C SER A 12 -0.73 14.88 -13.74
N THR A 13 -1.77 14.33 -14.35
CA THR A 13 -3.03 14.13 -13.65
C THR A 13 -2.84 13.11 -12.52
N ALA A 14 -3.60 13.27 -11.44
CA ALA A 14 -3.62 12.27 -10.37
C ALA A 14 -3.99 10.89 -10.95
N PHE A 15 -3.31 9.86 -10.45
CA PHE A 15 -3.64 8.46 -10.70
C PHE A 15 -4.17 7.86 -9.40
N ALA A 16 -5.04 6.86 -9.51
CA ALA A 16 -5.53 6.13 -8.35
C ALA A 16 -4.38 5.32 -7.76
N VAL A 17 -4.23 5.39 -6.44
CA VAL A 17 -3.39 4.49 -5.65
C VAL A 17 -4.28 3.51 -4.91
N GLN A 18 -3.74 2.37 -4.51
CA GLN A 18 -4.44 1.47 -3.61
C GLN A 18 -4.85 2.21 -2.31
N GLY A 19 -6.05 1.91 -1.82
CA GLY A 19 -6.53 2.39 -0.53
C GLY A 19 -6.01 1.52 0.61
N ASP A 20 -6.28 1.93 1.84
CA ASP A 20 -5.96 1.14 3.04
C ASP A 20 -6.79 -0.15 3.06
N ASP A 21 -6.12 -1.29 3.07
CA ASP A 21 -6.79 -2.56 3.28
C ASP A 21 -5.93 -3.53 4.11
N ALA A 22 -6.59 -4.49 4.78
CA ALA A 22 -5.93 -5.33 5.78
C ALA A 22 -4.96 -6.37 5.19
N TYR A 23 -4.95 -6.59 3.87
CA TYR A 23 -4.34 -7.75 3.24
C TYR A 23 -3.44 -7.46 2.03
N GLN A 24 -3.57 -6.30 1.41
CA GLN A 24 -2.72 -5.85 0.32
C GLN A 24 -1.52 -5.10 0.89
N ASP A 25 -0.39 -5.33 0.23
CA ASP A 25 0.89 -4.83 0.65
C ASP A 25 1.26 -3.56 -0.12
N SER A 26 2.45 -3.05 0.18
CA SER A 26 2.95 -1.80 -0.36
C SER A 26 3.04 -1.82 -1.89
N GLU A 27 2.40 -0.84 -2.52
CA GLU A 27 2.42 -0.65 -3.97
C GLU A 27 3.55 0.29 -4.38
N SER A 28 4.21 0.00 -5.50
CA SER A 28 5.24 0.88 -6.07
C SER A 28 4.97 1.18 -7.54
N TYR A 29 5.03 2.46 -7.88
CA TYR A 29 4.90 2.95 -9.25
C TYR A 29 6.23 3.53 -9.73
N THR A 30 6.71 3.03 -10.87
CA THR A 30 7.85 3.60 -11.57
C THR A 30 7.37 4.55 -12.66
N VAL A 31 7.82 5.80 -12.60
CA VAL A 31 7.55 6.83 -13.60
C VAL A 31 8.84 7.06 -14.39
N SER A 32 8.73 6.98 -15.72
CA SER A 32 9.84 7.18 -16.65
C SER A 32 9.40 8.02 -17.85
N VAL A 33 10.36 8.63 -18.53
CA VAL A 33 10.12 9.36 -19.77
C VAL A 33 10.30 8.40 -20.94
N THR A 34 9.20 8.02 -21.61
CA THR A 34 9.22 7.05 -22.72
C THR A 34 9.25 7.69 -24.10
N ASP A 35 8.69 8.89 -24.24
CA ASP A 35 8.68 9.67 -25.47
C ASP A 35 8.55 11.16 -25.15
N SER A 36 9.25 12.00 -25.91
CA SER A 36 9.22 13.46 -25.78
C SER A 36 8.40 14.18 -26.85
N GLY A 37 7.69 13.41 -27.69
CA GLY A 37 6.90 13.94 -28.79
C GLY A 37 7.75 14.56 -29.90
N ALA A 38 7.11 15.41 -30.72
CA ALA A 38 7.70 15.95 -31.96
C ALA A 38 8.72 17.10 -31.77
N HIS A 39 9.13 17.38 -30.53
CA HIS A 39 10.08 18.44 -30.23
C HIS A 39 11.48 17.85 -30.00
N ASN A 40 12.46 18.43 -30.67
CA ASN A 40 13.86 18.07 -30.48
C ASN A 40 14.36 18.89 -29.29
N PHE A 41 14.60 18.24 -28.15
CA PHE A 41 15.25 18.89 -27.03
C PHE A 41 16.75 18.59 -27.13
N GLU A 42 17.59 19.61 -27.27
CA GLU A 42 19.04 19.45 -27.52
C GLU A 42 19.79 18.75 -26.38
N GLN A 43 19.20 18.65 -25.18
CA GLN A 43 19.81 18.05 -23.97
C GLN A 43 18.81 17.23 -23.14
N LEU A 44 17.83 16.58 -23.76
CA LEU A 44 16.92 15.71 -23.01
C LEU A 44 17.62 14.42 -22.58
N ASP A 45 17.81 14.29 -21.27
CA ASP A 45 18.12 13.01 -20.63
C ASP A 45 16.81 12.36 -20.15
N SER A 46 16.51 11.19 -20.69
CA SER A 46 15.31 10.38 -20.36
C SER A 46 15.66 9.11 -19.60
N SER A 47 16.93 8.93 -19.21
CA SER A 47 17.40 7.71 -18.55
C SER A 47 16.98 7.61 -17.08
N ASP A 48 16.59 8.73 -16.48
CA ASP A 48 16.19 8.77 -15.08
C ASP A 48 14.77 8.22 -14.87
N THR A 49 14.58 7.60 -13.71
CA THR A 49 13.30 7.02 -13.30
C THR A 49 12.97 7.46 -11.88
N ALA A 50 11.74 7.92 -11.68
CA ALA A 50 11.23 8.25 -10.35
C ALA A 50 10.38 7.10 -9.81
N THR A 51 10.51 6.80 -8.52
CA THR A 51 9.71 5.77 -7.85
C THR A 51 8.78 6.43 -6.82
N VAL A 52 7.50 6.12 -6.90
CA VAL A 52 6.50 6.46 -5.89
C VAL A 52 6.17 5.19 -5.11
N THR A 53 6.39 5.22 -3.80
CA THR A 53 6.07 4.10 -2.91
C THR A 53 4.88 4.48 -2.05
N VAL A 54 3.85 3.64 -2.08
CA VAL A 54 2.69 3.74 -1.19
C VAL A 54 2.92 2.75 -0.06
N THR A 55 3.13 3.28 1.15
CA THR A 55 3.25 2.45 2.36
C THR A 55 1.87 2.19 2.91
N ASP A 56 1.41 0.95 2.81
CA ASP A 56 0.15 0.54 3.44
C ASP A 56 0.36 0.11 4.90
N THR A 57 -0.70 0.18 5.70
CA THR A 57 -0.68 -0.15 7.12
C THR A 57 -0.88 -1.63 7.37
N VAL A 58 -0.07 -2.21 8.27
CA VAL A 58 -0.27 -3.61 8.67
C VAL A 58 -1.35 -3.67 9.74
N ASP A 59 -2.50 -4.26 9.41
CA ASP A 59 -3.54 -4.58 10.37
C ASP A 59 -3.20 -5.87 11.14
N THR A 60 -2.94 -5.71 12.44
CA THR A 60 -2.64 -6.84 13.31
C THR A 60 -3.87 -7.27 14.11
N THR A 61 -4.40 -8.46 13.82
CA THR A 61 -5.43 -9.08 14.66
C THR A 61 -4.80 -10.01 15.69
N ALA A 62 -5.02 -9.75 16.97
CA ALA A 62 -4.60 -10.64 18.05
C ALA A 62 -5.78 -11.54 18.50
N ILE A 63 -5.48 -12.80 18.81
CA ILE A 63 -6.40 -13.71 19.48
C ILE A 63 -6.01 -13.80 20.95
N THR A 64 -6.98 -13.57 21.83
CA THR A 64 -6.82 -13.79 23.28
C THR A 64 -7.58 -15.03 23.70
N LEU A 65 -6.91 -15.93 24.41
CA LEU A 65 -7.49 -17.16 24.95
C LEU A 65 -7.75 -16.94 26.45
N SER A 66 -9.00 -17.12 26.87
CA SER A 66 -9.39 -17.08 28.28
C SER A 66 -10.14 -18.34 28.65
N SER A 67 -9.95 -18.77 29.89
CA SER A 67 -10.69 -19.87 30.49
C SER A 67 -10.90 -19.58 31.96
N ASP A 68 -12.00 -20.05 32.48
CA ASP A 68 -12.23 -20.26 33.89
C ASP A 68 -11.20 -21.30 34.39
N ASN A 69 -10.27 -20.86 35.26
CA ASN A 69 -9.09 -21.61 35.75
C ASN A 69 -9.38 -22.94 36.49
N GLN A 70 -10.60 -23.47 36.42
CA GLN A 70 -11.05 -24.68 37.09
C GLN A 70 -11.19 -25.79 36.06
N VAL A 71 -10.22 -26.70 36.03
CA VAL A 71 -10.23 -27.89 35.18
C VAL A 71 -10.59 -29.09 36.04
N THR A 72 -11.63 -29.82 35.68
CA THR A 72 -12.00 -31.08 36.35
C THR A 72 -11.57 -32.24 35.47
N GLU A 73 -10.75 -33.15 35.99
CA GLU A 73 -10.33 -34.35 35.26
C GLU A 73 -11.54 -35.17 34.79
N GLY A 74 -11.49 -35.62 33.54
CA GLY A 74 -12.56 -36.40 32.91
C GLY A 74 -13.77 -35.59 32.43
N SER A 75 -13.79 -34.27 32.60
CA SER A 75 -14.85 -33.38 32.10
C SER A 75 -14.38 -32.53 30.91
N ALA A 76 -15.31 -32.02 30.11
CA ALA A 76 -15.00 -31.09 29.03
C ALA A 76 -14.49 -29.76 29.60
N PHE A 77 -13.45 -29.20 28.99
CA PHE A 77 -12.89 -27.90 29.33
C PHE A 77 -13.15 -26.92 28.18
N THR A 78 -13.65 -25.73 28.52
CA THR A 78 -13.99 -24.70 27.55
C THR A 78 -12.94 -23.59 27.60
N VAL A 79 -12.40 -23.25 26.43
CA VAL A 79 -11.54 -22.08 26.24
C VAL A 79 -12.27 -21.13 25.31
N THR A 80 -12.38 -19.87 25.73
CA THR A 80 -12.94 -18.80 24.91
C THR A 80 -11.82 -18.11 24.15
N ALA A 81 -11.92 -18.08 22.82
CA ALA A 81 -11.05 -17.28 21.96
C ALA A 81 -11.76 -15.98 21.58
N THR A 82 -11.13 -14.83 21.83
CA THR A 82 -11.65 -13.51 21.46
C THR A 82 -10.73 -12.87 20.44
N VAL A 83 -11.29 -12.42 19.31
CA VAL A 83 -10.58 -11.67 18.27
C VAL A 83 -10.61 -10.18 18.62
N GLY A 84 -9.44 -9.56 18.77
CA GLY A 84 -9.30 -8.22 19.35
C GLY A 84 -9.63 -7.05 18.41
N ALA A 85 -9.52 -7.22 17.10
CA ALA A 85 -9.89 -6.22 16.09
C ALA A 85 -10.85 -6.84 15.06
N PRO A 86 -11.83 -6.09 14.54
CA PRO A 86 -12.72 -6.57 13.49
C PRO A 86 -11.90 -6.96 12.25
N VAL A 87 -12.15 -8.15 11.71
CA VAL A 87 -11.69 -8.51 10.37
C VAL A 87 -12.64 -7.87 9.37
N THR A 88 -12.18 -6.82 8.69
CA THR A 88 -12.86 -6.30 7.49
C THR A 88 -12.41 -7.17 6.32
N GLY A 89 -13.28 -8.11 5.93
CA GLY A 89 -13.13 -8.93 4.72
C GLY A 89 -14.08 -8.48 3.62
#